data_AF-A0A0C2Z1L1-F1
#
_entry.id   AF-A0A0C2Z1L1-F1
#
_cell.length_a   1.000
_cell.length_b   1.000
_cell.length_c   1.000
_cell.angle_alpha   90.00
_cell.angle_beta   90.00
_cell.angle_gamma   90.00
#
_symmetry.space_group_name_H-M   'P 1'
#
loop_
_entity.id
_entity.type
_entity.pdbx_description
1 polymer ?
#
loop_
_entity_poly.entity_id
_entity_poly.type
_entity_poly.pdbx_seq_one_letter_code
_entity_poly.pdbx_strand_id
1 'polypeptide(L)'
;MNSTNRRSLKQPKRQKEKFRFLEVERFLRACNPPMDHHLQRFIDFGCDNEEFLRGISSWAEGNRVAILKKILTRPKGESGVTEMEVAVIDNNLEAYFGDDR
;
A
#
# COMPACT_ATOMS: atom_id res chain seq x y z
N MET A 1 -9.18 -22.46 48.00
CA MET A 1 -8.90 -21.04 47.73
C MET A 1 -7.67 -21.00 46.83
N ASN A 2 -7.83 -20.92 45.50
CA ASN A 2 -7.71 -19.69 44.68
C ASN A 2 -6.31 -19.05 44.86
N SER A 3 -5.45 -18.80 43.85
CA SER A 3 -5.69 -18.54 42.43
C SER A 3 -4.37 -18.51 41.63
N THR A 4 -4.40 -19.13 40.45
CA THR A 4 -4.06 -18.54 39.14
C THR A 4 -2.61 -18.14 38.79
N ASN A 5 -1.93 -19.12 38.20
CA ASN A 5 -1.16 -19.08 36.94
C ASN A 5 -1.31 -17.79 36.07
N ARG A 6 -0.23 -17.03 35.87
CA ARG A 6 -0.13 -16.03 34.78
C ARG A 6 0.99 -16.42 33.82
N ARG A 7 0.68 -17.30 32.87
CA ARG A 7 1.47 -17.47 31.64
C ARG A 7 1.41 -16.15 30.86
N SER A 8 2.54 -15.49 30.68
CA SER A 8 2.70 -14.40 29.71
C SER A 8 2.47 -14.96 28.30
N LEU A 9 1.29 -14.70 27.75
CA LEU A 9 1.00 -14.90 26.34
C LEU A 9 1.76 -13.82 25.55
N LYS A 10 2.98 -14.14 25.11
CA LYS A 10 3.64 -13.40 24.03
C LYS A 10 2.84 -13.66 22.75
N GLN A 11 1.89 -12.79 22.43
CA GLN A 11 1.16 -12.86 21.16
C GLN A 11 2.13 -12.68 19.96
N PRO A 12 1.89 -13.35 18.83
CA PRO A 12 2.83 -13.44 17.73
C PRO A 12 2.81 -12.15 16.88
N LYS A 13 3.91 -11.39 16.87
CA LYS A 13 4.09 -10.18 16.04
C LYS A 13 3.73 -10.39 14.55
N ARG A 14 3.94 -11.61 14.04
CA ARG A 14 3.66 -12.01 12.64
C ARG A 14 2.20 -11.90 12.18
N GLN A 15 1.22 -11.99 13.09
CA GLN A 15 -0.20 -11.90 12.67
C GLN A 15 -0.66 -10.46 12.47
N LYS A 16 -0.13 -9.50 13.24
CA LYS A 16 -0.49 -8.07 13.12
C LYS A 16 0.01 -7.45 11.82
N GLU A 17 1.20 -7.83 11.37
CA GLU A 17 1.77 -7.34 10.10
C GLU A 17 0.98 -7.81 8.89
N LYS A 18 0.45 -9.06 8.93
CA LYS A 18 -0.30 -9.64 7.81
C LYS A 18 -1.62 -8.91 7.50
N PHE A 19 -2.23 -8.26 8.49
CA PHE A 19 -3.46 -7.48 8.28
C PHE A 19 -3.17 -6.04 7.84
N ARG A 20 -1.98 -5.51 8.15
CA ARG A 20 -1.66 -4.10 7.88
C ARG A 20 -1.64 -3.81 6.37
N PHE A 21 -1.06 -4.73 5.60
CA PHE A 21 -0.89 -4.58 4.15
C PHE A 21 -2.11 -5.02 3.33
N LEU A 22 -3.13 -5.58 3.97
CA LEU A 22 -4.28 -6.16 3.28
C LEU A 22 -5.02 -5.11 2.45
N GLU A 23 -5.16 -3.89 2.97
CA GLU A 23 -5.84 -2.81 2.24
C GLU A 23 -5.00 -2.29 1.07
N VAL A 24 -3.67 -2.28 1.20
CA VAL A 24 -2.77 -1.92 0.10
C VAL A 24 -2.82 -2.98 -1.00
N GLU A 25 -2.80 -4.26 -0.64
CA GLU A 25 -2.97 -5.36 -1.58
C GLU A 25 -4.33 -5.30 -2.29
N ARG A 26 -5.41 -5.06 -1.55
CA ARG A 26 -6.77 -4.91 -2.11
C ARG A 26 -6.85 -3.75 -3.09
N PHE A 27 -6.33 -2.59 -2.72
CA PHE A 27 -6.25 -1.43 -3.59
C PHE A 27 -5.51 -1.76 -4.90
N LEU A 28 -4.33 -2.37 -4.80
CA LEU A 28 -3.53 -2.71 -5.98
C LEU A 28 -4.19 -3.78 -6.86
N ARG A 29 -4.92 -4.73 -6.27
CA ARG A 29 -5.71 -5.72 -7.04
C ARG A 29 -6.94 -5.11 -7.70
N ALA A 30 -7.46 -4.00 -7.18
CA ALA A 30 -8.59 -3.27 -7.77
C ALA A 30 -8.20 -2.46 -9.01
N CYS A 31 -6.90 -2.20 -9.22
CA CYS A 31 -6.40 -1.60 -10.45
C CYS A 31 -6.77 -2.44 -11.69
N ASN A 32 -6.90 -1.77 -12.85
CA ASN A 32 -7.11 -2.43 -14.13
C ASN A 32 -6.03 -2.00 -15.16
N PRO A 33 -5.03 -2.85 -15.46
CA PRO A 33 -4.83 -4.21 -14.95
C PRO A 33 -4.38 -4.24 -13.47
N PRO A 34 -4.47 -5.40 -12.78
CA PRO A 34 -4.02 -5.54 -11.40
C PRO A 34 -2.54 -5.18 -11.22
N MET A 35 -2.25 -4.44 -10.14
CA MET A 35 -0.91 -3.89 -9.84
C MET A 35 -0.32 -4.44 -8.54
N ASP A 36 -0.84 -5.55 -8.01
CA ASP A 36 -0.44 -6.14 -6.73
C ASP A 36 0.99 -6.69 -6.72
N HIS A 37 1.60 -6.90 -7.89
CA HIS A 37 3.03 -7.16 -8.02
C HIS A 37 3.92 -5.99 -7.52
N HIS A 38 3.36 -4.78 -7.34
CA HIS A 38 4.05 -3.64 -6.72
C HIS A 38 3.90 -3.55 -5.20
N LEU A 39 3.15 -4.46 -4.55
CA LEU A 39 2.84 -4.40 -3.12
C LEU A 39 4.09 -4.22 -2.24
N GLN A 40 5.15 -5.00 -2.50
CA GLN A 40 6.37 -4.91 -1.71
C GLN A 40 7.02 -3.51 -1.80
N ARG A 41 6.91 -2.85 -2.97
CA ARG A 41 7.47 -1.50 -3.16
C ARG A 41 6.71 -0.44 -2.35
N PHE A 42 5.39 -0.57 -2.27
CA PHE A 42 4.56 0.27 -1.41
C PHE A 42 4.96 0.11 0.06
N ILE A 43 5.11 -1.14 0.52
CA ILE A 43 5.51 -1.45 1.89
C ILE A 43 6.91 -0.92 2.20
N ASP A 44 7.89 -1.16 1.32
CA ASP A 44 9.28 -0.72 1.51
C ASP A 44 9.40 0.82 1.53
N PHE A 45 8.53 1.52 0.80
CA PHE A 45 8.44 2.98 0.85
C PHE A 45 7.76 3.49 2.14
N GLY A 46 6.99 2.65 2.83
CA GLY A 46 6.21 3.01 4.02
C GLY A 46 4.71 3.29 3.74
N CYS A 47 4.24 3.08 2.50
CA CYS A 47 2.83 3.13 2.16
C CYS A 47 2.18 1.77 2.46
N ASP A 48 1.94 1.52 3.75
CA ASP A 48 1.67 0.18 4.24
C ASP A 48 0.27 -0.05 4.80
N ASN A 49 -0.63 0.92 4.63
CA ASN A 49 -2.01 0.87 5.08
C ASN A 49 -2.89 1.83 4.24
N GLU A 50 -4.21 1.79 4.46
CA GLU A 50 -5.19 2.61 3.75
C GLU A 50 -5.03 4.12 4.02
N GLU A 51 -4.67 4.53 5.24
CA GLU A 51 -4.54 5.96 5.60
C GLU A 51 -3.50 6.65 4.72
N PHE A 52 -2.38 5.97 4.42
CA PHE A 52 -1.38 6.51 3.49
C PHE A 52 -1.90 6.60 2.05
N LEU A 53 -2.65 5.60 1.58
CA LEU A 53 -3.24 5.64 0.23
C LEU A 53 -4.25 6.79 0.09
N ARG A 54 -5.10 6.97 1.09
CA ARG A 54 -6.05 8.08 1.18
C ARG A 54 -5.35 9.43 1.29
N GLY A 55 -4.23 9.48 2.02
CA GLY A 55 -3.37 10.66 2.07
C GLY A 55 -2.82 11.01 0.69
N ILE A 56 -2.29 10.03 -0.05
CA ILE A 56 -1.75 10.21 -1.40
C ILE A 56 -2.85 10.63 -2.39
N SER A 57 -4.04 10.01 -2.35
CA SER A 57 -5.15 10.38 -3.23
C SER A 57 -5.63 11.82 -2.99
N SER A 58 -5.40 12.36 -1.79
CA SER A 58 -5.77 13.74 -1.47
C SER A 58 -4.85 14.80 -2.08
N TRP A 59 -3.66 14.42 -2.55
CA TRP A 59 -2.69 15.36 -3.10
C TRP A 59 -3.05 15.82 -4.51
N ALA A 60 -2.47 16.96 -4.92
CA ALA A 60 -2.51 17.40 -6.31
C ALA A 60 -1.86 16.35 -7.23
N GLU A 61 -2.41 16.16 -8.42
CA GLU A 61 -1.98 15.16 -9.41
C GLU A 61 -0.47 15.13 -9.61
N GLY A 62 0.17 16.27 -9.81
CA GLY A 62 1.63 16.33 -10.00
C GLY A 62 2.44 15.76 -8.82
N ASN A 63 1.98 15.97 -7.58
CA ASN A 63 2.63 15.40 -6.40
C ASN A 63 2.36 13.90 -6.26
N ARG A 64 1.14 13.46 -6.62
CA ARG A 64 0.73 12.06 -6.63
C ARG A 64 1.54 11.24 -7.64
N VAL A 65 1.63 11.74 -8.88
CA VAL A 65 2.48 11.15 -9.93
C VAL A 65 3.95 11.10 -9.51
N ALA A 66 4.47 12.16 -8.89
CA ALA A 66 5.86 12.21 -8.44
C ALA A 66 6.16 11.18 -7.35
N ILE A 67 5.25 10.96 -6.39
CA ILE A 67 5.45 9.95 -5.34
C ILE A 67 5.31 8.54 -5.89
N LEU A 68 4.35 8.29 -6.79
CA LEU A 68 4.19 6.99 -7.44
C LEU A 68 5.43 6.59 -8.23
N LYS A 69 6.02 7.52 -8.99
CA LYS A 69 7.29 7.27 -9.68
C LYS A 69 8.40 6.84 -8.71
N LYS A 70 8.48 7.46 -7.52
CA LYS A 70 9.45 7.08 -6.49
C LYS A 70 9.19 5.70 -5.91
N ILE A 71 7.93 5.39 -5.56
CA ILE A 71 7.53 4.08 -5.03
C ILE A 71 7.86 2.97 -6.03
N LEU A 72 7.50 3.17 -7.29
CA LEU A 72 7.66 2.14 -8.31
C LEU A 72 9.10 1.99 -8.81
N THR A 73 9.98 2.96 -8.49
CA THR A 73 11.38 2.96 -8.96
C THR A 73 12.07 1.65 -8.57
N ARG A 74 12.67 0.99 -9.56
CA ARG A 74 13.34 -0.29 -9.38
C ARG A 74 14.83 -0.11 -9.09
N PRO A 75 15.48 -1.08 -8.43
CA PRO A 75 16.94 -1.11 -8.33
C PRO A 75 17.59 -1.03 -9.72
N LYS A 76 18.80 -0.47 -9.80
CA LYS A 76 19.55 -0.36 -11.06
C LYS A 76 19.66 -1.74 -11.73
N GLY A 77 19.14 -1.86 -12.95
CA GLY A 77 19.23 -3.07 -13.77
C GLY A 77 17.88 -3.73 -14.11
N GLU A 78 16.80 -3.34 -13.45
CA GLU A 78 15.44 -3.77 -13.82
C GLU A 78 14.82 -2.78 -14.82
N SER A 79 13.94 -3.25 -15.72
CA SER A 79 13.17 -2.38 -16.61
C SER A 79 12.44 -1.32 -15.78
N GLY A 80 12.61 -0.04 -16.14
CA GLY A 80 12.12 1.09 -15.35
C GLY A 80 10.61 1.09 -15.18
N VAL A 81 10.14 1.96 -14.27
CA VAL A 81 8.71 2.27 -14.10
C VAL A 81 8.12 2.65 -15.45
N THR A 82 7.09 1.95 -15.90
CA THR A 82 6.38 2.36 -17.09
C THR A 82 5.43 3.50 -16.74
N GLU A 83 5.31 4.50 -17.60
CA GLU A 83 4.34 5.59 -17.41
C GLU A 83 2.91 5.07 -17.32
N MET A 84 2.65 3.91 -17.95
CA MET A 84 1.36 3.22 -17.89
C MET A 84 1.05 2.69 -16.48
N GLU A 85 2.01 2.06 -15.80
CA GLU A 85 1.80 1.59 -14.42
C GLU A 85 1.48 2.77 -13.48
N VAL A 86 2.16 3.91 -13.66
CA VAL A 86 1.88 5.13 -12.90
C VAL A 86 0.46 5.60 -13.18
N ALA A 87 0.07 5.74 -14.45
CA ALA A 87 -1.25 6.23 -14.83
C ALA A 87 -2.39 5.33 -14.33
N VAL A 88 -2.20 4.00 -14.37
CA VAL A 88 -3.20 3.05 -13.87
C VAL A 88 -3.41 3.22 -12.36
N ILE A 89 -2.32 3.30 -11.59
CA ILE A 89 -2.41 3.45 -10.14
C ILE A 89 -2.96 4.84 -9.76
N ASP A 90 -2.54 5.88 -10.47
CA ASP A 90 -2.97 7.26 -10.25
C ASP A 90 -4.48 7.43 -10.47
N ASN A 91 -5.01 6.93 -11.59
CA ASN A 91 -6.44 6.91 -11.86
C ASN A 91 -7.20 6.07 -10.83
N ASN A 92 -6.64 4.94 -10.41
CA ASN A 92 -7.29 4.10 -9.41
C ASN A 92 -7.32 4.78 -8.03
N LEU A 93 -6.33 5.58 -7.65
CA LEU A 93 -6.38 6.37 -6.41
C LEU A 93 -7.55 7.37 -6.42
N GLU A 94 -7.81 8.00 -7.57
CA GLU A 94 -8.94 8.91 -7.70
C GLU A 94 -10.28 8.17 -7.67
N ALA A 95 -10.40 7.05 -8.39
CA ALA A 95 -11.65 6.28 -8.43
C ALA A 95 -11.95 5.58 -7.09
N TYR A 96 -10.94 4.99 -6.46
CA TYR A 96 -11.09 4.18 -5.25
C TYR A 96 -11.44 5.01 -4.01
N PHE A 97 -11.04 6.29 -3.97
CA PHE A 97 -11.29 7.20 -2.85
C PHE A 97 -12.12 8.45 -3.24
N GLY A 98 -12.53 8.57 -4.50
CA GLY A 98 -13.20 9.76 -5.04
C GLY A 98 -14.66 9.91 -4.62
N ASP A 99 -15.32 8.82 -4.24
CA ASP A 99 -16.71 8.81 -3.79
C ASP A 99 -16.89 9.34 -2.33
N ASP A 100 -15.79 9.60 -1.61
CA ASP A 100 -15.80 10.10 -0.22
C ASP A 100 -15.66 11.65 -0.11
N ARG A 101 -15.93 12.40 -1.19
CA ARG A 101 -15.78 13.88 -1.23
C ARG A 101 -17.09 14.63 -1.47
#